data_AF-A0A842T787-F1
#
_entry.id   AF-A0A842T787-F1
#
_cell.length_a   1.000
_cell.length_b   1.000
_cell.length_c   1.000
_cell.angle_alpha   90.00
_cell.angle_beta   90.00
_cell.angle_gamma   90.00
#
_symmetry.space_group_name_H-M   'P 1'
#
loop_
_entity.id
_entity.type
_entity.pdbx_description
1 polymer ?
#
loop_
_entity_poly.entity_id
_entity_poly.type
_entity_poly.pdbx_seq_one_letter_code
_entity_poly.pdbx_strand_id
1 'polypeptide(L)'
;MSVQEKFKEILEKYEFAILDYIFLSPKDDLSKFQKKVLTNATTILEENLVGDVKYFGGLVKKNEDSFEEYLNRIKTEIEKGENEDVKKGLNNLFKEYKKKLEEYIEKVCYAILPVKEMPWTDVLFRTAPRMSIHEDSVELYDSRIAYYGEIKSLISKTTIFGTLKGEVPLFAPVMGKLDLDFEFKESEEGAKKSYNFAYISAIIDSLDKSSTKSHLARYHEGYQRHGEPICDFLMEDDDLTGVMKNLTSGVESGRVDSEMAVSAIALPQPSDNTTLVVVLNDGNEEKDFEICFEAVLRFSAACYNAPSLETPPSQVQSTQQSGGVTTPGGQELKQWTAEELAEEAQKRNASSLPEGVGVWTEEELKKMSEQRGSGLPEGMEVWTEEELEDLAKKRQGGLDIPEWEPDEGMKECSNCGYALREGWSECPVCGTPVGEATSSTEEQEQEKEPEPETAEPPPEESDDEFLTEEDQPSDDQ
;
A
#
# COMPACT_ATOMS: atom_id res chain seq x y z
N MET A 1 4.33 -36.17 2.44
CA MET A 1 4.06 -35.43 1.21
C MET A 1 2.72 -35.86 0.65
N SER A 2 1.74 -34.96 0.69
CA SER A 2 0.41 -35.17 0.10
C SER A 2 0.52 -35.30 -1.43
N VAL A 3 -0.53 -35.81 -2.08
CA VAL A 3 -0.59 -35.90 -3.56
C VAL A 3 -0.47 -34.50 -4.17
N GLN A 4 -1.09 -33.51 -3.54
CA GLN A 4 -1.05 -32.10 -3.91
C GLN A 4 0.38 -31.51 -3.84
N GLU A 5 1.11 -31.71 -2.74
CA GLU A 5 2.47 -31.20 -2.57
C GLU A 5 3.40 -31.75 -3.65
N LYS A 6 3.32 -33.05 -3.93
CA LYS A 6 4.09 -33.68 -5.02
C LYS A 6 3.71 -33.13 -6.39
N PHE A 7 2.44 -32.83 -6.61
CA PHE A 7 1.99 -32.26 -7.87
C PHE A 7 2.52 -30.82 -8.04
N LYS A 8 2.51 -30.01 -6.98
CA LYS A 8 3.09 -28.66 -6.98
C LYS A 8 4.60 -28.69 -7.26
N GLU A 9 5.36 -29.59 -6.62
CA GLU A 9 6.79 -29.77 -6.89
C GLU A 9 7.08 -30.12 -8.37
N ILE A 10 6.22 -30.96 -8.98
CA ILE A 10 6.35 -31.30 -10.41
C ILE A 10 6.11 -30.06 -11.28
N LEU A 11 5.11 -29.24 -10.96
CA LEU A 11 4.81 -28.03 -11.72
C LEU A 11 5.92 -26.98 -11.60
N GLU A 12 6.46 -26.77 -10.40
CA GLU A 12 7.58 -25.85 -10.16
C GLU A 12 8.84 -26.23 -10.95
N LYS A 13 9.05 -27.53 -11.18
CA LYS A 13 10.18 -28.03 -11.98
C LYS A 13 10.08 -27.70 -13.47
N TYR A 14 8.86 -27.52 -13.99
CA TYR A 14 8.60 -27.34 -15.41
C TYR A 14 7.84 -26.03 -15.67
N GLU A 15 8.31 -24.91 -15.11
CA GLU A 15 7.70 -23.58 -15.22
C GLU A 15 6.91 -23.33 -16.53
N PHE A 16 5.61 -23.06 -16.39
CA PHE A 16 4.72 -22.80 -17.52
C PHE A 16 4.72 -21.31 -17.89
N ALA A 17 5.25 -20.97 -19.07
CA ALA A 17 5.30 -19.60 -19.56
C ALA A 17 4.00 -19.22 -20.30
N ILE A 18 3.07 -18.54 -19.62
CA ILE A 18 1.81 -18.07 -20.23
C ILE A 18 2.04 -17.10 -21.42
N LEU A 19 3.16 -16.37 -21.41
CA LEU A 19 3.56 -15.43 -22.47
C LEU A 19 3.64 -16.09 -23.85
N ASP A 20 4.07 -17.34 -23.91
CA ASP A 20 4.23 -18.10 -25.14
C ASP A 20 2.90 -18.42 -25.83
N TYR A 21 1.78 -18.11 -25.16
CA TYR A 21 0.43 -18.35 -25.64
C TYR A 21 -0.36 -17.06 -25.86
N ILE A 22 0.19 -15.89 -25.51
CA ILE A 22 -0.49 -14.60 -25.68
C ILE A 22 0.01 -13.92 -26.95
N PHE A 23 -0.89 -13.71 -27.90
CA PHE A 23 -0.54 -13.14 -29.20
C PHE A 23 -1.34 -11.88 -29.51
N LEU A 24 -0.70 -10.90 -30.15
CA LEU A 24 -1.40 -9.81 -30.81
C LEU A 24 -2.35 -10.42 -31.84
N SER A 25 -3.65 -10.21 -31.62
CA SER A 25 -4.68 -10.90 -32.39
C SER A 25 -5.72 -9.89 -32.84
N PRO A 26 -6.13 -9.91 -34.12
CA PRO A 26 -7.31 -9.19 -34.57
C PRO A 26 -8.51 -9.56 -33.70
N LYS A 27 -9.45 -8.62 -33.52
CA LYS A 27 -10.61 -8.83 -32.65
C LYS A 27 -11.37 -10.11 -33.03
N ASP A 28 -11.37 -10.50 -34.31
CA ASP A 28 -12.06 -11.68 -34.83
C ASP A 28 -11.45 -13.04 -34.43
N ASP A 29 -10.15 -13.09 -34.16
CA ASP A 29 -9.45 -14.34 -33.79
C ASP A 29 -9.59 -14.66 -32.29
N LEU A 30 -10.12 -13.73 -31.50
CA LEU A 30 -10.31 -13.88 -30.06
C LEU A 30 -11.49 -14.80 -29.73
N SER A 31 -11.40 -15.47 -28.58
CA SER A 31 -12.49 -16.31 -28.06
C SER A 31 -13.75 -15.47 -27.79
N LYS A 32 -14.93 -16.12 -27.74
CA LYS A 32 -16.19 -15.42 -27.41
C LYS A 32 -16.11 -14.68 -26.08
N PHE A 33 -15.43 -15.29 -25.10
CA PHE A 33 -15.20 -14.71 -23.78
C PHE A 33 -14.31 -13.46 -23.88
N GLN A 34 -13.13 -13.58 -24.50
CA GLN A 34 -12.18 -12.48 -24.67
C GLN A 34 -12.82 -11.31 -25.40
N LYS A 35 -13.61 -11.56 -26.45
CA LYS A 35 -14.35 -10.51 -27.18
C LYS A 35 -15.32 -9.76 -26.28
N LYS A 36 -16.07 -10.46 -25.43
CA LYS A 36 -17.02 -9.85 -24.50
C LYS A 36 -16.28 -8.97 -23.48
N VAL A 37 -15.30 -9.55 -22.79
CA VAL A 37 -14.52 -8.87 -21.74
C VAL A 37 -13.81 -7.64 -22.29
N LEU A 38 -13.13 -7.77 -23.43
CA LEU A 38 -12.41 -6.65 -24.03
C LEU A 38 -13.36 -5.57 -24.53
N THR A 39 -14.54 -5.93 -25.04
CA THR A 39 -15.54 -4.93 -25.45
C THR A 39 -16.03 -4.14 -24.23
N ASN A 40 -16.42 -4.83 -23.16
CA ASN A 40 -16.82 -4.19 -21.91
C ASN A 40 -15.73 -3.26 -21.36
N ALA A 41 -14.46 -3.71 -21.37
CA ALA A 41 -13.34 -2.91 -20.92
C ALA A 41 -13.08 -1.68 -21.81
N THR A 42 -13.28 -1.79 -23.13
CA THR A 42 -13.05 -0.68 -24.06
C THR A 42 -14.20 0.32 -24.13
N THR A 43 -15.43 -0.12 -23.90
CA THR A 43 -16.62 0.74 -24.07
C THR A 43 -16.62 1.93 -23.12
N ILE A 44 -16.04 1.77 -21.92
CA ILE A 44 -15.88 2.84 -20.93
C ILE A 44 -15.02 4.00 -21.48
N LEU A 45 -14.12 3.71 -22.43
CA LEU A 45 -13.15 4.65 -22.97
C LEU A 45 -13.43 5.11 -24.40
N GLU A 46 -14.51 4.62 -25.05
CA GLU A 46 -14.78 4.83 -26.49
C GLU A 46 -14.65 6.28 -26.96
N GLU A 47 -15.12 7.24 -26.16
CA GLU A 47 -15.07 8.67 -26.48
C GLU A 47 -13.65 9.27 -26.35
N ASN A 48 -12.78 8.65 -25.54
CA ASN A 48 -11.45 9.14 -25.19
C ASN A 48 -10.29 8.43 -25.93
N LEU A 49 -10.58 7.41 -26.74
CA LEU A 49 -9.54 6.66 -27.46
C LEU A 49 -8.85 7.49 -28.56
N VAL A 50 -7.52 7.30 -28.70
CA VAL A 50 -6.68 7.87 -29.76
C VAL A 50 -6.01 6.79 -30.59
N GLY A 51 -6.56 6.52 -31.76
CA GLY A 51 -5.97 5.55 -32.69
C GLY A 51 -6.39 4.12 -32.37
N ASP A 52 -5.58 3.16 -32.83
CA ASP A 52 -5.96 1.76 -32.87
C ASP A 52 -5.68 1.05 -31.54
N VAL A 53 -6.72 0.46 -30.95
CA VAL A 53 -6.60 -0.41 -29.79
C VAL A 53 -5.90 -1.71 -30.17
N LYS A 54 -4.87 -2.08 -29.41
CA LYS A 54 -4.16 -3.34 -29.60
C LYS A 54 -4.71 -4.40 -28.66
N TYR A 55 -5.22 -5.49 -29.22
CA TYR A 55 -5.78 -6.61 -28.47
C TYR A 55 -4.86 -7.81 -28.48
N PHE A 56 -4.71 -8.43 -27.32
CA PHE A 56 -3.93 -9.63 -27.15
C PHE A 56 -4.76 -10.67 -26.42
N GLY A 57 -4.74 -11.90 -26.92
CA GLY A 57 -5.50 -13.01 -26.37
C GLY A 57 -4.66 -14.26 -26.28
N GLY A 58 -4.96 -15.08 -25.27
CA GLY A 58 -4.42 -16.43 -25.17
C GLY A 58 -5.00 -17.34 -26.23
N LEU A 59 -4.13 -17.97 -27.03
CA LEU A 59 -4.48 -18.87 -28.13
C LEU A 59 -3.61 -20.13 -28.07
N VAL A 60 -4.18 -21.22 -27.54
CA VAL A 60 -3.50 -22.53 -27.46
C VAL A 60 -3.08 -23.03 -28.84
N LYS A 61 -3.93 -22.86 -29.85
CA LYS A 61 -3.74 -23.37 -31.22
C LYS A 61 -2.49 -22.82 -31.93
N LYS A 62 -2.01 -21.64 -31.55
CA LYS A 62 -0.81 -21.05 -32.17
C LYS A 62 0.48 -21.70 -31.69
N ASN A 63 0.46 -22.36 -30.53
CA ASN A 63 1.63 -22.99 -29.92
C ASN A 63 1.29 -24.37 -29.34
N GLU A 64 0.53 -25.15 -30.11
CA GLU A 64 0.01 -26.46 -29.69
C GLU A 64 1.13 -27.47 -29.45
N ASP A 65 2.18 -27.46 -30.29
CA ASP A 65 3.32 -28.38 -30.15
C ASP A 65 4.06 -28.21 -28.80
N SER A 66 4.34 -26.95 -28.41
CA SER A 66 4.97 -26.66 -27.11
C SER A 66 4.04 -26.97 -25.93
N PHE A 67 2.73 -26.80 -26.12
CA PHE A 67 1.73 -27.16 -25.11
C PHE A 67 1.70 -28.68 -24.87
N GLU A 68 1.66 -29.48 -25.93
CA GLU A 68 1.70 -30.93 -25.83
C GLU A 68 3.03 -31.43 -25.25
N GLU A 69 4.15 -30.82 -25.63
CA GLU A 69 5.46 -31.16 -25.08
C GLU A 69 5.51 -30.93 -23.56
N TYR A 70 5.01 -29.78 -23.09
CA TYR A 70 4.91 -29.47 -21.66
C TYR A 70 4.06 -30.51 -20.90
N LEU A 71 2.87 -30.82 -21.42
CA LEU A 71 1.98 -31.83 -20.83
C LEU A 71 2.63 -33.23 -20.80
N ASN A 72 3.37 -33.59 -21.84
CA ASN A 72 4.08 -34.87 -21.91
C ASN A 72 5.23 -34.95 -20.90
N ARG A 73 5.95 -33.85 -20.63
CA ARG A 73 6.99 -33.80 -19.60
C ARG A 73 6.41 -34.05 -18.21
N ILE A 74 5.30 -33.40 -17.86
CA ILE A 74 4.60 -33.63 -16.59
C ILE A 74 4.13 -35.08 -16.48
N LYS A 75 3.49 -35.60 -17.53
CA LYS A 75 2.99 -36.97 -17.55
C LYS A 75 4.11 -38.00 -17.35
N THR A 76 5.25 -37.79 -18.01
CA THR A 76 6.44 -38.64 -17.86
C THR A 76 6.96 -38.63 -16.43
N GLU A 77 6.92 -37.48 -15.75
CA GLU A 77 7.36 -37.37 -14.36
C GLU A 77 6.38 -38.07 -13.39
N ILE A 78 5.07 -37.97 -13.64
CA ILE A 78 4.04 -38.71 -12.88
C ILE A 78 4.24 -40.22 -13.02
N GLU A 79 4.59 -40.69 -14.23
CA GLU A 79 4.82 -42.12 -14.51
C GLU A 79 6.05 -42.69 -13.80
N LYS A 80 7.07 -41.86 -13.49
CA LYS A 80 8.27 -42.26 -12.73
C LYS A 80 8.02 -42.57 -11.25
N GLY A 81 6.86 -42.21 -10.70
CA GLY A 81 6.54 -42.52 -9.30
C GLY A 81 6.58 -44.02 -8.98
N GLU A 82 6.82 -44.40 -7.73
CA GLU A 82 6.91 -45.83 -7.37
C GLU A 82 5.57 -46.41 -6.85
N ASN A 83 4.63 -45.55 -6.43
CA ASN A 83 3.38 -45.97 -5.77
C ASN A 83 2.15 -45.83 -6.69
N GLU A 84 1.41 -46.93 -6.93
CA GLU A 84 0.23 -46.96 -7.82
C GLU A 84 -0.94 -46.08 -7.34
N ASP A 85 -1.19 -46.00 -6.04
CA ASP A 85 -2.31 -45.20 -5.52
C ASP A 85 -2.04 -43.70 -5.65
N VAL A 86 -0.79 -43.30 -5.41
CA VAL A 86 -0.32 -41.92 -5.64
C VAL A 86 -0.37 -41.58 -7.14
N LYS A 87 0.00 -42.52 -8.03
CA LYS A 87 -0.11 -42.31 -9.49
C LYS A 87 -1.55 -42.10 -9.95
N LYS A 88 -2.52 -42.82 -9.39
CA LYS A 88 -3.94 -42.63 -9.75
C LYS A 88 -4.42 -41.24 -9.34
N GLY A 89 -4.09 -40.80 -8.12
CA GLY A 89 -4.38 -39.45 -7.65
C GLY A 89 -3.75 -38.36 -8.54
N LEU A 90 -2.45 -38.47 -8.81
CA LEU A 90 -1.72 -37.53 -9.68
C LEU A 90 -2.29 -37.48 -11.12
N ASN A 91 -2.68 -38.62 -11.69
CA ASN A 91 -3.28 -38.65 -13.02
C ASN A 91 -4.67 -38.01 -13.07
N ASN A 92 -5.46 -38.12 -12.01
CA ASN A 92 -6.75 -37.45 -11.93
C ASN A 92 -6.58 -35.94 -11.84
N LEU A 93 -5.71 -35.46 -10.94
CA LEU A 93 -5.34 -34.05 -10.84
C LEU A 93 -4.75 -33.52 -12.14
N PHE A 94 -3.90 -34.29 -12.83
CA PHE A 94 -3.32 -33.89 -14.11
C PHE A 94 -4.37 -33.70 -15.21
N LYS A 95 -5.39 -34.57 -15.28
CA LYS A 95 -6.48 -34.41 -16.26
C LYS A 95 -7.29 -33.15 -15.99
N GLU A 96 -7.58 -32.87 -14.72
CA GLU A 96 -8.30 -31.67 -14.33
C GLU A 96 -7.46 -30.42 -14.57
N TYR A 97 -6.18 -30.45 -14.19
CA TYR A 97 -5.20 -29.41 -14.46
C TYR A 97 -5.09 -29.10 -15.96
N LYS A 98 -4.99 -30.11 -16.82
CA LYS A 98 -4.95 -29.92 -18.28
C LYS A 98 -6.16 -29.12 -18.76
N LYS A 99 -7.37 -29.54 -18.37
CA LYS A 99 -8.62 -28.85 -18.75
C LYS A 99 -8.62 -27.41 -18.23
N LYS A 100 -8.23 -27.21 -16.98
CA LYS A 100 -8.18 -25.89 -16.34
C LYS A 100 -7.09 -24.99 -16.92
N LEU A 101 -5.99 -25.54 -17.41
CA LEU A 101 -4.92 -24.81 -18.07
C LEU A 101 -5.36 -24.32 -19.45
N GLU A 102 -6.10 -25.14 -20.21
CA GLU A 102 -6.72 -24.70 -21.47
C GLU A 102 -7.73 -23.56 -21.20
N GLU A 103 -8.60 -23.72 -20.20
CA GLU A 103 -9.52 -22.67 -19.76
C GLU A 103 -8.77 -21.40 -19.30
N TYR A 104 -7.65 -21.55 -18.59
CA TYR A 104 -6.82 -20.45 -18.12
C TYR A 104 -6.28 -19.62 -19.30
N ILE A 105 -5.68 -20.28 -20.30
CA ILE A 105 -5.13 -19.60 -21.49
C ILE A 105 -6.26 -18.88 -22.25
N GLU A 106 -7.41 -19.50 -22.45
CA GLU A 106 -8.54 -18.89 -23.16
C GLU A 106 -9.13 -17.67 -22.44
N LYS A 107 -8.95 -17.56 -21.12
CA LYS A 107 -9.46 -16.45 -20.30
C LYS A 107 -8.45 -15.33 -20.09
N VAL A 108 -7.17 -15.55 -20.40
CA VAL A 108 -6.16 -14.48 -20.39
C VAL A 108 -6.33 -13.60 -21.64
N CYS A 109 -6.55 -12.30 -21.41
CA CYS A 109 -6.51 -11.28 -22.44
C CYS A 109 -5.98 -9.97 -21.89
N TYR A 110 -5.39 -9.15 -22.77
CA TYR A 110 -4.98 -7.81 -22.42
C TYR A 110 -5.17 -6.85 -23.60
N ALA A 111 -5.36 -5.57 -23.29
CA ALA A 111 -5.50 -4.51 -24.28
C ALA A 111 -4.66 -3.29 -23.90
N ILE A 112 -4.14 -2.62 -24.94
CA ILE A 112 -3.47 -1.33 -24.82
C ILE A 112 -4.39 -0.28 -25.44
N LEU A 113 -4.83 0.66 -24.60
CA LEU A 113 -5.85 1.66 -24.89
C LEU A 113 -5.19 3.05 -24.90
N PRO A 114 -4.78 3.58 -26.07
CA PRO A 114 -4.25 4.93 -26.17
C PRO A 114 -5.35 5.98 -25.93
N VAL A 115 -5.10 7.00 -25.10
CA VAL A 115 -6.12 7.98 -24.65
C VAL A 115 -5.71 9.44 -24.89
N LYS A 116 -6.68 10.37 -25.03
CA LYS A 116 -6.44 11.80 -25.36
C LYS A 116 -6.06 12.65 -24.14
N GLU A 117 -6.94 12.66 -23.14
CA GLU A 117 -6.92 13.63 -22.05
C GLU A 117 -7.04 12.91 -20.71
N MET A 118 -5.92 12.36 -20.24
CA MET A 118 -5.84 11.65 -18.96
C MET A 118 -4.43 11.82 -18.36
N PRO A 119 -4.24 11.51 -17.06
CA PRO A 119 -2.90 11.47 -16.46
C PRO A 119 -1.97 10.42 -17.12
N TRP A 120 -2.52 9.53 -17.95
CA TRP A 120 -1.79 8.52 -18.71
C TRP A 120 -1.74 8.84 -20.20
N THR A 121 -0.68 8.35 -20.85
CA THR A 121 -0.62 8.29 -22.33
C THR A 121 -1.36 7.05 -22.86
N ASP A 122 -1.24 5.93 -22.14
CA ASP A 122 -1.89 4.66 -22.47
C ASP A 122 -2.47 4.07 -21.20
N VAL A 123 -3.72 3.60 -21.27
CA VAL A 123 -4.34 2.78 -20.23
C VAL A 123 -4.23 1.33 -20.68
N LEU A 124 -3.76 0.45 -19.79
CA LEU A 124 -3.71 -0.98 -20.06
C LEU A 124 -4.77 -1.70 -19.23
N PHE A 125 -5.40 -2.67 -19.88
CA PHE A 125 -6.36 -3.57 -19.27
C PHE A 125 -5.87 -5.00 -19.41
N ARG A 126 -6.07 -5.84 -18.39
CA ARG A 126 -5.89 -7.28 -18.49
C ARG A 126 -6.85 -8.05 -17.60
N THR A 127 -7.14 -9.28 -17.99
CA THR A 127 -7.62 -10.29 -17.03
C THR A 127 -6.42 -10.90 -16.30
N ALA A 128 -6.62 -11.28 -15.04
CA ALA A 128 -5.62 -11.91 -14.21
C ALA A 128 -6.18 -13.19 -13.57
N PRO A 129 -6.59 -14.18 -14.38
CA PRO A 129 -7.09 -15.44 -13.83
C PRO A 129 -5.99 -16.11 -12.99
N ARG A 130 -6.40 -16.94 -12.04
CA ARG A 130 -5.49 -17.67 -11.15
C ARG A 130 -5.97 -19.09 -10.95
N MET A 131 -5.04 -20.03 -10.98
CA MET A 131 -5.30 -21.44 -10.67
C MET A 131 -4.86 -21.73 -9.24
N SER A 132 -5.73 -22.35 -8.45
CA SER A 132 -5.40 -22.94 -7.16
C SER A 132 -5.53 -24.46 -7.26
N ILE A 133 -4.58 -25.15 -6.63
CA ILE A 133 -4.55 -26.61 -6.59
C ILE A 133 -4.87 -27.01 -5.17
N HIS A 134 -6.00 -27.67 -4.97
CA HIS A 134 -6.46 -28.23 -3.71
C HIS A 134 -6.11 -29.72 -3.62
N GLU A 135 -6.51 -30.41 -2.55
CA GLU A 135 -6.17 -31.83 -2.34
C GLU A 135 -6.68 -32.73 -3.48
N ASP A 136 -7.91 -32.49 -3.95
CA ASP A 136 -8.60 -33.34 -4.93
C ASP A 136 -9.09 -32.59 -6.19
N SER A 137 -8.92 -31.27 -6.27
CA SER A 137 -9.44 -30.45 -7.37
C SER A 137 -8.50 -29.32 -7.79
N VAL A 138 -8.74 -28.80 -9.00
CA VAL A 138 -8.08 -27.61 -9.54
C VAL A 138 -9.13 -26.54 -9.80
N GLU A 139 -9.09 -25.49 -9.01
CA GLU A 139 -9.99 -24.35 -9.13
C GLU A 139 -9.35 -23.25 -9.98
N LEU A 140 -10.19 -22.59 -10.78
CA LEU A 140 -9.79 -21.47 -11.63
C LEU A 140 -10.65 -20.28 -11.24
N TYR A 141 -10.01 -19.27 -10.64
CA TYR A 141 -10.60 -17.97 -10.40
C TYR A 141 -10.32 -17.08 -11.60
N ASP A 142 -11.36 -16.73 -12.35
CA ASP A 142 -11.26 -15.99 -13.61
C ASP A 142 -11.92 -14.61 -13.59
N SER A 143 -12.48 -14.24 -12.44
CA SER A 143 -13.17 -12.98 -12.22
C SER A 143 -12.25 -11.77 -12.19
N ARG A 144 -10.98 -11.98 -11.81
CA ARG A 144 -10.05 -10.89 -11.55
C ARG A 144 -9.68 -10.12 -12.81
N ILE A 145 -9.95 -8.82 -12.77
CA ILE A 145 -9.54 -7.85 -13.79
C ILE A 145 -8.55 -6.85 -13.21
N ALA A 146 -7.72 -6.27 -14.09
CA ALA A 146 -6.77 -5.24 -13.71
C ALA A 146 -6.75 -4.10 -14.73
N TYR A 147 -6.77 -2.87 -14.22
CA TYR A 147 -6.40 -1.68 -14.98
C TYR A 147 -5.12 -1.08 -14.41
N TYR A 148 -4.25 -0.61 -15.32
CA TYR A 148 -2.98 -0.05 -14.93
C TYR A 148 -2.46 0.95 -15.96
N GLY A 149 -1.61 1.86 -15.50
CA GLY A 149 -1.02 2.89 -16.34
C GLY A 149 0.13 3.60 -15.65
N GLU A 150 1.01 4.20 -16.44
CA GLU A 150 2.11 5.03 -15.96
C GLU A 150 1.69 6.51 -15.96
N ILE A 151 1.79 7.16 -14.80
CA ILE A 151 1.59 8.60 -14.65
C ILE A 151 2.94 9.31 -14.60
N LYS A 152 3.00 10.53 -15.16
CA LYS A 152 4.18 11.41 -15.12
C LYS A 152 4.27 12.16 -13.79
N SER A 153 4.26 11.43 -12.68
CA SER A 153 4.47 11.94 -11.33
C SER A 153 5.28 10.90 -10.55
N LEU A 154 6.09 11.35 -9.60
CA LEU A 154 6.87 10.50 -8.71
C LEU A 154 6.36 10.63 -7.28
N ILE A 155 5.70 9.59 -6.81
CA ILE A 155 5.30 9.49 -5.40
C ILE A 155 6.52 9.15 -4.52
N SER A 156 6.46 9.56 -3.26
CA SER A 156 7.57 9.40 -2.31
C SER A 156 7.97 7.95 -2.05
N LYS A 157 6.99 7.03 -2.06
CA LYS A 157 7.16 5.64 -1.65
C LYS A 157 6.13 4.75 -2.32
N THR A 158 6.44 3.47 -2.45
CA THR A 158 5.48 2.47 -2.90
C THR A 158 4.32 2.36 -1.91
N THR A 159 3.10 2.55 -2.40
CA THR A 159 1.89 2.55 -1.57
C THR A 159 0.93 1.49 -2.09
N ILE A 160 0.40 0.68 -1.19
CA ILE A 160 -0.60 -0.35 -1.47
C ILE A 160 -1.94 0.03 -0.85
N PHE A 161 -3.03 -0.41 -1.47
CA PHE A 161 -4.38 -0.35 -0.91
C PHE A 161 -4.86 -1.76 -0.61
N GLY A 162 -5.30 -2.00 0.62
CA GLY A 162 -5.79 -3.32 1.02
C GLY A 162 -6.99 -3.27 1.95
N THR A 163 -7.71 -4.38 1.94
CA THR A 163 -8.91 -4.64 2.74
C THR A 163 -8.56 -5.65 3.83
N LEU A 164 -8.94 -5.35 5.07
CA LEU A 164 -8.87 -6.27 6.22
C LEU A 164 -10.29 -6.70 6.59
N LYS A 165 -10.46 -7.98 6.90
CA LYS A 165 -11.76 -8.57 7.24
C LYS A 165 -12.34 -7.93 8.49
N GLY A 166 -13.50 -7.30 8.37
CA GLY A 166 -14.21 -6.65 9.49
C GLY A 166 -13.72 -5.24 9.82
N GLU A 167 -12.83 -4.66 9.02
CA GLU A 167 -12.32 -3.31 9.23
C GLU A 167 -12.43 -2.42 7.99
N VAL A 168 -12.19 -1.12 8.18
CA VAL A 168 -12.14 -0.15 7.08
C VAL A 168 -10.85 -0.36 6.26
N PRO A 169 -10.94 -0.48 4.92
CA PRO A 169 -9.79 -0.53 4.03
C PRO A 169 -8.84 0.66 4.21
N LEU A 170 -7.57 0.49 3.87
CA LEU A 170 -6.56 1.51 4.09
C LEU A 170 -5.46 1.50 3.03
N PHE A 171 -4.79 2.65 2.91
CA PHE A 171 -3.52 2.77 2.21
C PHE A 171 -2.36 2.53 3.19
N ALA A 172 -1.40 1.69 2.78
CA ALA A 172 -0.21 1.39 3.56
C ALA A 172 1.07 1.51 2.70
N PRO A 173 2.19 1.96 3.26
CA PRO A 173 3.46 1.96 2.56
C PRO A 173 4.09 0.56 2.57
N VAL A 174 4.73 0.20 1.46
CA VAL A 174 5.61 -0.98 1.41
C VAL A 174 6.95 -0.61 2.02
N MET A 175 7.35 -1.32 3.07
CA MET A 175 8.62 -1.09 3.76
C MET A 175 9.73 -1.92 3.09
N GLY A 176 10.48 -1.29 2.19
CA GLY A 176 11.58 -1.93 1.46
C GLY A 176 11.27 -2.12 -0.03
N LYS A 177 11.94 -3.09 -0.66
CA LYS A 177 11.70 -3.44 -2.06
C LYS A 177 10.54 -4.43 -2.16
N LEU A 178 9.72 -4.26 -3.20
CA LEU A 178 8.70 -5.23 -3.56
C LEU A 178 9.39 -6.54 -3.97
N ASP A 179 8.91 -7.65 -3.42
CA ASP A 179 9.44 -8.99 -3.70
C ASP A 179 8.92 -9.49 -5.05
N LEU A 180 9.61 -9.09 -6.12
CA LEU A 180 9.31 -9.45 -7.50
C LEU A 180 10.20 -10.61 -7.93
N ASP A 181 9.57 -11.74 -8.27
CA ASP A 181 10.25 -12.89 -8.89
C ASP A 181 10.49 -12.60 -10.40
N PHE A 182 11.08 -11.44 -10.71
CA PHE A 182 11.31 -10.99 -12.07
C PHE A 182 12.53 -10.07 -12.16
N GLU A 183 13.42 -10.38 -13.11
CA GLU A 183 14.56 -9.55 -13.45
C GLU A 183 14.44 -9.09 -14.91
N PHE A 184 14.60 -7.78 -15.15
CA PHE A 184 14.64 -7.25 -16.51
C PHE A 184 15.92 -7.72 -17.21
N LYS A 185 15.77 -8.13 -18.48
CA LYS A 185 16.91 -8.36 -19.36
C LYS A 185 17.45 -7.00 -19.84
N GLU A 186 18.76 -6.88 -20.05
CA GLU A 186 19.41 -5.64 -20.54
C GLU A 186 18.76 -5.09 -21.84
N SER A 187 18.17 -5.96 -22.67
CA SER A 187 17.47 -5.58 -23.90
C SER A 187 16.11 -4.89 -23.68
N GLU A 188 15.54 -4.98 -22.47
CA GLU A 188 14.19 -4.49 -22.13
C GLU A 188 14.21 -3.22 -21.29
N GLU A 189 15.40 -2.75 -20.87
CA GLU A 189 15.58 -1.56 -20.02
C GLU A 189 15.11 -0.25 -20.68
N GLY A 190 14.97 -0.21 -22.01
CA GLY A 190 14.49 0.96 -22.75
C GLY A 190 12.99 0.97 -23.09
N ALA A 191 12.26 -0.12 -22.79
CA ALA A 191 10.82 -0.22 -23.08
C ALA A 191 9.98 0.25 -21.88
N LYS A 192 8.75 0.74 -22.15
CA LYS A 192 7.79 1.05 -21.07
C LYS A 192 7.55 -0.20 -20.23
N LYS A 193 7.87 -0.14 -18.94
CA LYS A 193 7.76 -1.28 -18.02
C LYS A 193 6.32 -1.76 -17.90
N SER A 194 5.34 -0.86 -17.99
CA SER A 194 3.91 -1.19 -18.05
C SER A 194 3.52 -2.13 -19.18
N TYR A 195 4.24 -2.13 -20.31
CA TYR A 195 3.89 -2.99 -21.44
C TYR A 195 4.43 -4.42 -21.26
N ASN A 196 5.33 -4.64 -20.32
CA ASN A 196 5.90 -5.95 -20.07
C ASN A 196 4.90 -6.81 -19.25
N PHE A 197 4.26 -7.76 -19.92
CA PHE A 197 3.28 -8.63 -19.29
C PHE A 197 3.86 -9.47 -18.15
N ALA A 198 5.12 -9.92 -18.27
CA ALA A 198 5.80 -10.70 -17.23
C ALA A 198 5.98 -9.87 -15.96
N TYR A 199 6.47 -8.64 -16.12
CA TYR A 199 6.67 -7.70 -15.02
C TYR A 199 5.38 -7.36 -14.28
N ILE A 200 4.30 -7.05 -15.01
CA ILE A 200 2.99 -6.78 -14.39
C ILE A 200 2.43 -8.03 -13.71
N SER A 201 2.69 -9.22 -14.25
CA SER A 201 2.27 -10.48 -13.60
C SER A 201 3.01 -10.67 -12.27
N ALA A 202 4.32 -10.46 -12.26
CA ALA A 202 5.12 -10.51 -11.03
C ALA A 202 4.62 -9.49 -9.99
N ILE A 203 4.22 -8.28 -10.41
CA ILE A 203 3.59 -7.32 -9.50
C ILE A 203 2.28 -7.88 -8.94
N ILE A 204 1.35 -8.33 -9.78
CA ILE A 204 0.05 -8.86 -9.33
C ILE A 204 0.24 -10.05 -8.37
N ASP A 205 1.17 -10.96 -8.68
CA ASP A 205 1.49 -12.11 -7.85
C ASP A 205 2.11 -11.68 -6.52
N SER A 206 2.95 -10.64 -6.51
CA SER A 206 3.53 -10.09 -5.28
C SER A 206 2.47 -9.52 -4.33
N LEU A 207 1.33 -9.03 -4.84
CA LEU A 207 0.25 -8.50 -3.99
C LEU A 207 -0.44 -9.59 -3.16
N ASP A 208 -0.41 -10.83 -3.63
CA ASP A 208 -0.97 -11.97 -2.92
C ASP A 208 0.03 -12.63 -1.95
N LYS A 209 1.33 -12.29 -2.02
CA LYS A 209 2.38 -12.79 -1.12
C LYS A 209 2.12 -12.39 0.33
N SER A 210 2.49 -13.28 1.26
CA SER A 210 2.38 -13.04 2.70
C SER A 210 3.25 -11.86 3.16
N SER A 211 4.39 -11.61 2.51
CA SER A 211 5.25 -10.45 2.76
C SER A 211 4.50 -9.13 2.53
N THR A 212 3.80 -8.99 1.40
CA THR A 212 3.02 -7.79 1.07
C THR A 212 1.84 -7.60 2.02
N LYS A 213 1.11 -8.67 2.33
CA LYS A 213 0.02 -8.64 3.33
C LYS A 213 0.50 -8.26 4.73
N SER A 214 1.72 -8.67 5.10
CA SER A 214 2.32 -8.30 6.39
C SER A 214 2.60 -6.80 6.50
N HIS A 215 2.86 -6.09 5.39
CA HIS A 215 3.00 -4.64 5.42
C HIS A 215 1.69 -3.94 5.77
N LEU A 216 0.56 -4.45 5.25
CA LEU A 216 -0.77 -3.97 5.60
C LEU A 216 -1.05 -4.16 7.09
N ALA A 217 -0.82 -5.36 7.63
CA ALA A 217 -1.00 -5.67 9.05
C ALA A 217 -0.15 -4.78 9.96
N ARG A 218 1.14 -4.64 9.63
CA ARG A 218 2.07 -3.80 10.39
C ARG A 218 1.66 -2.33 10.39
N TYR A 219 1.16 -1.82 9.27
CA TYR A 219 0.70 -0.44 9.19
C TYR A 219 -0.59 -0.22 9.99
N HIS A 220 -1.50 -1.20 9.97
CA HIS A 220 -2.71 -1.19 10.77
C HIS A 220 -2.42 -1.20 12.29
N GLU A 221 -1.68 -2.20 12.76
CA GLU A 221 -1.44 -2.42 14.20
C GLU A 221 -0.33 -1.53 14.77
N GLY A 222 0.77 -1.39 14.03
CA GLY A 222 2.01 -0.77 14.53
C GLY A 222 2.07 0.74 14.34
N TYR A 223 1.36 1.28 13.34
CA TYR A 223 1.38 2.70 13.01
C TYR A 223 0.03 3.39 13.19
N GLN A 224 -0.99 2.66 13.67
CA GLN A 224 -2.35 3.17 13.88
C GLN A 224 -2.91 3.90 12.65
N ARG A 225 -2.52 3.44 11.45
CA ARG A 225 -2.91 4.03 10.15
C ARG A 225 -2.34 5.42 9.87
N HIS A 226 -1.33 5.88 10.61
CA HIS A 226 -0.73 7.21 10.47
C HIS A 226 0.80 7.21 10.39
N GLY A 227 1.38 8.27 9.81
CA GLY A 227 2.81 8.54 9.90
C GLY A 227 3.59 8.38 8.59
N GLU A 228 2.91 8.11 7.48
CA GLU A 228 3.50 8.19 6.15
C GLU A 228 2.75 9.25 5.32
N PRO A 229 3.38 10.37 4.93
CA PRO A 229 2.70 11.52 4.34
C PRO A 229 1.84 11.21 3.10
N ILE A 230 2.30 10.28 2.24
CA ILE A 230 1.53 9.88 1.05
C ILE A 230 0.30 9.07 1.44
N CYS A 231 0.41 8.18 2.43
CA CYS A 231 -0.72 7.36 2.88
C CYS A 231 -1.75 8.21 3.63
N ASP A 232 -1.29 9.12 4.48
CA ASP A 232 -2.16 10.08 5.18
C ASP A 232 -2.92 10.96 4.17
N PHE A 233 -2.22 11.52 3.17
CA PHE A 233 -2.83 12.31 2.10
C PHE A 233 -3.89 11.53 1.30
N LEU A 234 -3.61 10.28 0.94
CA LEU A 234 -4.55 9.44 0.19
C LEU A 234 -5.75 9.01 1.05
N MET A 235 -5.57 8.87 2.36
CA MET A 235 -6.64 8.52 3.30
C MET A 235 -7.54 9.72 3.64
N GLU A 236 -7.04 10.96 3.53
CA GLU A 236 -7.82 12.20 3.70
C GLU A 236 -8.77 12.48 2.54
N ASP A 237 -8.54 11.88 1.37
CA ASP A 237 -9.42 12.01 0.21
C ASP A 237 -10.64 11.07 0.33
N ASP A 238 -11.76 11.63 0.78
CA ASP A 238 -13.05 10.94 0.93
C ASP A 238 -13.59 10.39 -0.40
N ASP A 239 -13.36 11.10 -1.51
CA ASP A 239 -13.80 10.67 -2.84
C ASP A 239 -13.01 9.43 -3.28
N LEU A 240 -11.68 9.48 -3.13
CA LEU A 240 -10.81 8.35 -3.44
C LEU A 240 -11.16 7.14 -2.58
N THR A 241 -11.21 7.31 -1.25
CA THR A 241 -11.49 6.20 -0.34
C THR A 241 -12.90 5.64 -0.55
N GLY A 242 -13.88 6.47 -0.91
CA GLY A 242 -15.22 6.03 -1.30
C GLY A 242 -15.22 5.11 -2.52
N VAL A 243 -14.52 5.49 -3.59
CA VAL A 243 -14.41 4.68 -4.81
C VAL A 243 -13.61 3.41 -4.56
N MET A 244 -12.49 3.49 -3.85
CA MET A 244 -11.62 2.34 -3.59
C MET A 244 -12.29 1.29 -2.69
N LYS A 245 -13.23 1.69 -1.80
CA LYS A 245 -14.04 0.76 -1.00
C LYS A 245 -15.04 -0.06 -1.81
N ASN A 246 -15.40 0.38 -3.02
CA ASN A 246 -16.31 -0.36 -3.89
C ASN A 246 -15.61 -1.51 -4.63
N LEU A 247 -14.27 -1.60 -4.56
CA LEU A 247 -13.53 -2.71 -5.16
C LEU A 247 -13.82 -4.01 -4.42
N THR A 248 -14.21 -5.04 -5.16
CA THR A 248 -14.33 -6.39 -4.60
C THR A 248 -12.93 -6.96 -4.37
N SER A 249 -12.63 -7.27 -3.13
CA SER A 249 -11.33 -7.78 -2.70
C SER A 249 -11.22 -9.31 -2.83
N GLY A 250 -9.98 -9.81 -2.77
CA GLY A 250 -9.70 -11.25 -2.73
C GLY A 250 -10.32 -11.98 -1.52
N VAL A 251 -10.60 -11.26 -0.43
CA VAL A 251 -11.26 -11.81 0.76
C VAL A 251 -12.75 -11.99 0.52
N GLU A 252 -13.41 -11.00 -0.11
CA GLU A 252 -14.85 -11.02 -0.38
C GLU A 252 -15.22 -12.00 -1.49
N SER A 253 -14.36 -12.12 -2.50
CA SER A 253 -14.51 -13.10 -3.57
C SER A 253 -14.21 -14.54 -3.14
N GLY A 254 -13.67 -14.75 -1.93
CA GLY A 254 -13.24 -16.07 -1.45
C GLY A 254 -12.01 -16.63 -2.18
N ARG A 255 -11.34 -15.83 -3.01
CA ARG A 255 -10.12 -16.23 -3.73
C ARG A 255 -8.93 -16.42 -2.79
N VAL A 256 -8.90 -15.66 -1.69
CA VAL A 256 -7.81 -15.65 -0.72
C VAL A 256 -8.34 -16.11 0.62
N ASP A 257 -7.83 -17.22 1.13
CA ASP A 257 -8.15 -17.76 2.48
C ASP A 257 -7.56 -16.93 3.64
N SER A 258 -7.16 -15.68 3.38
CA SER A 258 -6.52 -14.79 4.34
C SER A 258 -7.52 -13.74 4.81
N GLU A 259 -7.31 -13.19 6.01
CA GLU A 259 -8.08 -12.06 6.54
C GLU A 259 -7.75 -10.74 5.83
N MET A 260 -6.75 -10.73 4.94
CA MET A 260 -6.27 -9.55 4.24
C MET A 260 -6.08 -9.80 2.75
N ALA A 261 -6.49 -8.82 1.93
CA ALA A 261 -6.19 -8.78 0.50
C ALA A 261 -5.72 -7.39 0.09
N VAL A 262 -4.84 -7.35 -0.92
CA VAL A 262 -4.34 -6.11 -1.52
C VAL A 262 -4.95 -5.97 -2.91
N SER A 263 -5.61 -4.84 -3.15
CA SER A 263 -6.39 -4.59 -4.37
C SER A 263 -5.75 -3.52 -5.26
N ALA A 264 -4.83 -2.69 -4.75
CA ALA A 264 -4.10 -1.75 -5.60
C ALA A 264 -2.68 -1.49 -5.11
N ILE A 265 -1.84 -1.01 -6.03
CA ILE A 265 -0.47 -0.57 -5.77
C ILE A 265 -0.10 0.63 -6.65
N ALA A 266 0.57 1.61 -6.06
CA ALA A 266 1.29 2.65 -6.76
C ALA A 266 2.79 2.45 -6.52
N LEU A 267 3.54 2.24 -7.59
CA LEU A 267 4.96 1.90 -7.58
C LEU A 267 5.76 3.01 -8.27
N PRO A 268 6.54 3.82 -7.52
CA PRO A 268 7.38 4.85 -8.11
C PRO A 268 8.51 4.22 -8.94
N GLN A 269 8.81 4.81 -10.09
CA GLN A 269 9.89 4.43 -11.01
C GLN A 269 10.86 5.62 -11.17
N PRO A 270 11.85 5.75 -10.26
CA PRO A 270 12.75 6.91 -10.24
C PRO A 270 13.57 7.10 -11.53
N SER A 271 13.86 6.02 -12.26
CA SER A 271 14.59 6.06 -13.54
C SER A 271 13.87 6.89 -14.61
N ASP A 272 12.55 6.85 -14.61
CA ASP A 272 11.71 7.40 -15.68
C ASP A 272 10.90 8.62 -15.20
N ASN A 273 11.04 8.99 -13.92
CA ASN A 273 10.23 9.99 -13.22
C ASN A 273 8.71 9.75 -13.40
N THR A 274 8.31 8.48 -13.32
CA THR A 274 6.93 8.04 -13.45
C THR A 274 6.52 7.20 -12.25
N THR A 275 5.21 7.03 -12.07
CA THR A 275 4.64 6.10 -11.10
C THR A 275 3.72 5.14 -11.86
N LEU A 276 3.92 3.84 -11.67
CA LEU A 276 3.03 2.81 -12.19
C LEU A 276 1.91 2.58 -11.17
N VAL A 277 0.67 2.81 -11.59
CA VAL A 277 -0.51 2.53 -10.77
C VAL A 277 -1.20 1.29 -11.32
N VAL A 278 -1.49 0.33 -10.44
CA VAL A 278 -2.20 -0.91 -10.77
C VAL A 278 -3.36 -1.09 -9.79
N VAL A 279 -4.57 -1.30 -10.33
CA VAL A 279 -5.78 -1.60 -9.55
C VAL A 279 -6.36 -2.91 -10.03
N LEU A 280 -6.80 -3.73 -9.06
CA LEU A 280 -7.38 -5.05 -9.24
C LEU A 280 -8.79 -5.07 -8.65
N ASN A 281 -9.69 -5.75 -9.35
CA ASN A 281 -11.03 -6.03 -8.86
C ASN A 281 -11.31 -7.53 -9.06
N ASP A 282 -11.71 -8.22 -7.99
CA ASP A 282 -12.00 -9.66 -7.98
C ASP A 282 -13.50 -9.97 -8.20
N GLY A 283 -14.31 -8.97 -8.56
CA GLY A 283 -15.77 -9.07 -8.77
C GLY A 283 -16.19 -9.80 -10.07
N ASN A 284 -17.47 -10.17 -10.14
CA ASN A 284 -18.08 -10.97 -11.22
C ASN A 284 -19.20 -10.24 -11.99
N GLU A 285 -19.46 -8.98 -11.68
CA GLU A 285 -20.53 -8.17 -12.27
C GLU A 285 -20.06 -7.36 -13.47
N GLU A 286 -20.98 -6.99 -14.37
CA GLU A 286 -20.62 -6.15 -15.53
C GLU A 286 -20.19 -4.73 -15.13
N LYS A 287 -20.64 -4.25 -13.95
CA LYS A 287 -20.24 -2.96 -13.38
C LYS A 287 -18.81 -2.94 -12.85
N ASP A 288 -18.19 -4.11 -12.65
CA ASP A 288 -16.85 -4.19 -12.07
C ASP A 288 -15.79 -3.54 -12.95
N PHE A 289 -16.01 -3.49 -14.27
CA PHE A 289 -15.14 -2.77 -15.20
C PHE A 289 -15.16 -1.27 -14.95
N GLU A 290 -16.33 -0.69 -14.72
CA GLU A 290 -16.51 0.74 -14.42
C GLU A 290 -15.91 1.07 -13.07
N ILE A 291 -16.20 0.27 -12.03
CA ILE A 291 -15.66 0.45 -10.68
C ILE A 291 -14.13 0.38 -10.69
N CYS A 292 -13.56 -0.64 -11.34
CA CYS A 292 -12.11 -0.81 -11.41
C CYS A 292 -11.44 0.32 -12.20
N PHE A 293 -12.06 0.78 -13.30
CA PHE A 293 -11.56 1.88 -14.10
C PHE A 293 -11.63 3.22 -13.35
N GLU A 294 -12.74 3.51 -12.67
CA GLU A 294 -12.88 4.72 -11.85
C GLU A 294 -11.85 4.73 -10.71
N ALA A 295 -11.64 3.59 -10.05
CA ALA A 295 -10.65 3.44 -9.00
C ALA A 295 -9.22 3.74 -9.49
N VAL A 296 -8.81 3.19 -10.64
CA VAL A 296 -7.46 3.49 -11.18
C VAL A 296 -7.31 4.97 -11.55
N LEU A 297 -8.38 5.60 -12.05
CA LEU A 297 -8.41 7.02 -12.40
C LEU A 297 -8.26 7.91 -11.19
N ARG A 298 -9.10 7.71 -10.17
CA ARG A 298 -9.04 8.48 -8.93
C ARG A 298 -7.71 8.27 -8.22
N PHE A 299 -7.25 7.03 -8.14
CA PHE A 299 -5.98 6.72 -7.48
C PHE A 299 -4.80 7.37 -8.20
N SER A 300 -4.78 7.32 -9.54
CA SER A 300 -3.75 7.99 -10.33
C SER A 300 -3.79 9.51 -10.21
N ALA A 301 -4.99 10.11 -10.16
CA ALA A 301 -5.14 11.55 -9.95
C ALA A 301 -4.67 11.97 -8.55
N ALA A 302 -4.99 11.18 -7.52
CA ALA A 302 -4.54 11.44 -6.16
C ALA A 302 -3.01 11.30 -6.03
N CYS A 303 -2.41 10.29 -6.66
CA CYS A 303 -0.94 10.17 -6.75
C CYS A 303 -0.28 11.33 -7.51
N TYR A 304 -0.97 11.93 -8.49
CA TYR A 304 -0.48 13.12 -9.18
C TYR A 304 -0.51 14.37 -8.30
N ASN A 305 -1.54 14.52 -7.47
CA ASN A 305 -1.71 15.66 -6.57
C ASN A 305 -0.91 15.54 -5.27
N ALA A 306 -0.44 14.33 -4.95
CA ALA A 306 0.30 14.09 -3.73
C ALA A 306 1.62 14.91 -3.71
N PRO A 307 2.01 15.44 -2.55
CA PRO A 307 3.23 16.21 -2.42
C PRO A 307 4.45 15.35 -2.79
N SER A 308 5.12 15.67 -3.90
CA SER A 308 6.33 14.97 -4.33
C SER A 308 7.53 15.44 -3.49
N LEU A 309 8.47 14.52 -3.20
CA LEU A 309 9.73 14.85 -2.52
C LEU A 309 10.67 15.75 -3.36
N GLU A 310 10.36 15.96 -4.64
CA GLU A 310 11.20 16.75 -5.58
C GLU A 310 10.63 18.13 -5.92
N THR A 311 9.43 18.47 -5.47
CA THR A 311 8.87 19.82 -5.63
C THR A 311 9.24 20.70 -4.44
N PRO A 312 10.11 21.73 -4.58
CA PRO A 312 9.97 22.91 -3.72
C PRO A 312 8.53 23.42 -3.85
N PRO A 313 7.94 23.98 -2.79
CA PRO A 313 6.53 24.37 -2.75
C PRO A 313 6.28 25.51 -3.73
N SER A 314 6.00 25.17 -4.98
CA SER A 314 5.71 26.11 -6.06
C SER A 314 4.94 25.38 -7.15
N GLN A 315 3.75 24.89 -6.80
CA GLN A 315 2.59 24.79 -7.70
C GLN A 315 1.37 24.23 -6.94
N VAL A 316 1.06 24.82 -5.79
CA VAL A 316 -0.35 24.91 -5.40
C VAL A 316 -0.79 26.26 -5.95
N GLN A 317 -1.57 26.24 -7.04
CA GLN A 317 -2.31 27.42 -7.47
C GLN A 317 -3.39 27.71 -6.42
N SER A 318 -2.99 28.34 -5.32
CA SER A 318 -3.87 29.22 -4.58
C SER A 318 -3.59 30.64 -5.07
N THR A 319 -4.57 31.22 -5.75
CA THR A 319 -4.67 32.66 -5.94
C THR A 319 -4.70 33.33 -4.57
N GLN A 320 -3.53 33.70 -4.05
CA GLN A 320 -3.41 34.68 -2.97
C GLN A 320 -2.10 35.44 -3.09
N GLN A 321 -2.23 36.74 -2.85
CA GLN A 321 -1.29 37.80 -3.15
C GLN A 321 0.10 37.56 -2.53
N SER A 322 1.12 37.99 -3.28
CA SER A 322 2.49 38.17 -2.84
C SER A 322 2.56 38.97 -1.52
N GLY A 323 2.79 38.27 -0.41
CA GLY A 323 3.05 38.86 0.90
C GLY A 323 4.44 38.43 1.38
N GLY A 324 5.36 39.39 1.51
CA GLY A 324 6.70 39.16 2.05
C GLY A 324 6.65 38.74 3.52
N VAL A 325 7.61 37.89 3.93
CA VAL A 325 7.72 37.44 5.32
C VAL A 325 8.08 38.62 6.21
N THR A 326 7.17 38.97 7.12
CA THR A 326 7.36 40.03 8.12
C THR A 326 7.94 39.43 9.39
N THR A 327 9.07 39.94 9.86
CA THR A 327 9.61 39.56 11.17
C THR A 327 8.84 40.28 12.29
N PRO A 328 8.90 39.81 13.57
CA PRO A 328 8.14 40.40 14.69
C PRO A 328 8.45 41.88 14.99
N GLY A 329 9.47 42.47 14.34
CA GLY A 329 9.81 43.89 14.40
C GLY A 329 9.28 44.74 13.22
N GLY A 330 8.42 44.18 12.35
CA GLY A 330 7.76 44.93 11.27
C GLY A 330 8.63 45.27 10.06
N GLN A 331 9.78 44.61 9.89
CA GLN A 331 10.57 44.70 8.65
C GLN A 331 10.21 43.54 7.72
N GLU A 332 9.80 43.89 6.50
CA GLU A 332 9.56 42.94 5.40
C GLU A 332 10.88 42.52 4.76
N LEU A 333 11.21 41.23 4.83
CA LEU A 333 12.35 40.66 4.13
C LEU A 333 11.93 40.30 2.70
N LYS A 334 12.61 40.89 1.72
CA LYS A 334 12.54 40.45 0.32
C LYS A 334 13.02 39.00 0.23
N GLN A 335 12.19 38.11 -0.30
CA GLN A 335 12.63 36.77 -0.71
C GLN A 335 13.48 36.92 -1.97
N TRP A 336 14.70 36.40 -1.93
CA TRP A 336 15.60 36.37 -3.09
C TRP A 336 15.43 35.03 -3.79
N THR A 337 15.20 35.05 -5.09
CA THR A 337 15.30 33.83 -5.90
C THR A 337 16.78 33.44 -6.07
N ALA A 338 17.07 32.16 -6.31
CA ALA A 338 18.46 31.69 -6.48
C ALA A 338 19.18 32.37 -7.65
N GLU A 339 18.43 32.78 -8.68
CA GLU A 339 18.94 33.53 -9.84
C GLU A 339 19.22 35.00 -9.51
N GLU A 340 18.34 35.67 -8.75
CA GLU A 340 18.59 37.04 -8.25
C GLU A 340 19.76 37.09 -7.25
N LEU A 341 19.93 36.04 -6.45
CA LEU A 341 21.03 35.93 -5.50
C LEU A 341 22.38 35.71 -6.21
N ALA A 342 22.37 35.00 -7.34
CA ALA A 342 23.54 34.85 -8.22
C ALA A 342 23.88 36.14 -8.97
N GLU A 343 22.87 36.87 -9.48
CA GLU A 343 23.07 38.18 -10.10
C GLU A 343 23.60 39.22 -9.11
N GLU A 344 23.12 39.21 -7.88
CA GLU A 344 23.58 40.14 -6.84
C GLU A 344 24.98 39.77 -6.32
N ALA A 345 25.31 38.47 -6.23
CA ALA A 345 26.66 38.01 -5.95
C ALA A 345 27.63 38.44 -7.06
N GLN A 346 27.21 38.39 -8.33
CA GLN A 346 27.98 38.94 -9.45
C GLN A 346 28.10 40.46 -9.38
N LYS A 347 27.03 41.20 -9.02
CA LYS A 347 27.10 42.66 -8.79
C LYS A 347 28.02 43.03 -7.65
N ARG A 348 28.10 42.22 -6.58
CA ARG A 348 29.06 42.39 -5.47
C ARG A 348 30.50 42.05 -5.87
N ASN A 349 30.70 41.13 -6.81
CA ASN A 349 32.03 40.86 -7.37
C ASN A 349 32.47 41.89 -8.42
N ALA A 350 31.53 42.51 -9.15
CA ALA A 350 31.81 43.50 -10.18
C ALA A 350 31.89 44.94 -9.65
N SER A 351 31.23 45.22 -8.52
CA SER A 351 31.32 46.51 -7.82
C SER A 351 32.49 46.43 -6.85
N SER A 352 33.56 47.18 -7.16
CA SER A 352 34.74 47.39 -6.33
C SER A 352 34.43 47.27 -4.83
N LEU A 353 35.02 46.25 -4.19
CA LEU A 353 35.11 46.13 -2.73
C LEU A 353 35.47 47.51 -2.12
N PRO A 354 34.83 47.93 -1.01
CA PRO A 354 35.19 49.17 -0.34
C PRO A 354 36.68 49.23 -0.02
N GLU A 355 37.32 50.39 -0.21
CA GLU A 355 38.72 50.62 0.15
C GLU A 355 38.98 50.17 1.60
N GLY A 356 39.76 49.10 1.76
CA GLY A 356 40.12 48.54 3.06
C GLY A 356 39.84 47.04 3.25
N VAL A 357 39.09 46.39 2.36
CA VAL A 357 38.89 44.93 2.41
C VAL A 357 39.77 44.25 1.36
N GLY A 358 41.07 44.18 1.65
CA GLY A 358 42.02 43.39 0.86
C GLY A 358 41.83 41.90 1.15
N VAL A 359 41.81 41.09 0.09
CA VAL A 359 41.94 39.63 0.17
C VAL A 359 43.27 39.33 0.87
N TRP A 360 43.24 38.70 2.04
CA TRP A 360 44.46 38.35 2.76
C TRP A 360 45.29 37.39 1.93
N THR A 361 46.52 37.79 1.65
CA THR A 361 47.48 36.92 0.98
C THR A 361 47.99 35.86 1.97
N GLU A 362 48.38 34.68 1.48
CA GLU A 362 48.94 33.60 2.32
C GLU A 362 50.13 34.07 3.19
N GLU A 363 50.88 35.06 2.70
CA GLU A 363 52.02 35.66 3.40
C GLU A 363 51.58 36.54 4.60
N GLU A 364 50.43 37.20 4.50
CA GLU A 364 49.83 38.00 5.59
C GLU A 364 49.19 37.11 6.67
N LEU A 365 48.57 36.00 6.27
CA LEU A 365 48.05 34.98 7.19
C LEU A 365 49.17 34.37 8.03
N LYS A 366 50.32 34.07 7.40
CA LYS A 366 51.48 33.51 8.10
C LYS A 366 52.06 34.49 9.13
N LYS A 367 52.20 35.76 8.75
CA LYS A 367 52.67 36.83 9.64
C LYS A 367 51.74 37.10 10.82
N MET A 368 50.42 36.96 10.61
CA MET A 368 49.40 37.09 11.67
C MET A 368 49.38 35.87 12.62
N SER A 369 49.68 34.67 12.12
CA SER A 369 49.82 33.48 12.97
C SER A 369 51.03 33.59 13.91
N GLU A 370 52.15 34.10 13.41
CA GLU A 370 53.37 34.36 14.18
C GLU A 370 53.16 35.50 15.21
N GLN A 371 52.37 36.53 14.87
CA GLN A 371 52.01 37.60 15.82
C GLN A 371 50.97 37.18 16.88
N ARG A 372 50.11 36.19 16.59
CA ARG A 372 49.21 35.58 17.59
C ARG A 372 49.93 34.62 18.54
N GLY A 373 51.04 34.03 18.12
CA GLY A 373 51.88 33.16 18.95
C GLY A 373 52.65 33.88 20.07
N SER A 374 52.79 35.21 20.01
CA SER A 374 53.55 36.00 20.99
C SER A 374 52.68 36.78 21.99
N GLY A 375 51.40 36.42 22.13
CA GLY A 375 50.44 37.15 22.96
C GLY A 375 49.38 36.26 23.61
N LEU A 376 49.76 35.08 24.10
CA LEU A 376 48.91 34.33 25.02
C LEU A 376 48.91 35.04 26.39
N PRO A 377 47.77 35.52 26.90
CA PRO A 377 47.69 36.11 28.23
C PRO A 377 48.00 35.05 29.31
N GLU A 378 48.88 35.41 30.23
CA GLU A 378 49.28 34.62 31.41
C GLU A 378 48.02 34.26 32.23
N GLY A 379 47.57 32.99 32.14
CA GLY A 379 46.39 32.50 32.85
C GLY A 379 45.44 31.60 32.06
N MET A 380 45.72 31.32 30.78
CA MET A 380 44.93 30.35 30.00
C MET A 380 45.74 29.05 29.84
N GLU A 381 45.49 28.09 30.74
CA GLU A 381 46.13 26.77 30.69
C GLU A 381 45.70 26.03 29.43
N VAL A 382 46.68 25.78 28.56
CA VAL A 382 46.51 24.92 27.39
C VAL A 382 46.62 23.49 27.91
N TRP A 383 45.54 22.73 27.88
CA TRP A 383 45.58 21.32 28.25
C TRP A 383 46.59 20.59 27.39
N THR A 384 47.52 19.91 28.04
CA THR A 384 48.48 19.03 27.37
C THR A 384 47.77 17.76 26.91
N GLU A 385 48.31 17.12 25.86
CA GLU A 385 47.73 15.90 25.27
C GLU A 385 47.50 14.79 26.32
N GLU A 386 48.37 14.72 27.35
CA GLU A 386 48.25 13.80 28.48
C GLU A 386 47.08 14.15 29.43
N GLU A 387 46.73 15.43 29.60
CA GLU A 387 45.59 15.87 30.42
C GLU A 387 44.24 15.65 29.70
N LEU A 388 44.25 15.66 28.37
CA LEU A 388 43.12 15.30 27.52
C LEU A 388 42.83 13.80 27.57
N GLU A 389 43.87 12.95 27.59
CA GLU A 389 43.71 11.50 27.79
C GLU A 389 43.21 11.15 29.20
N ASP A 390 43.67 11.86 30.24
CA ASP A 390 43.15 11.68 31.60
C ASP A 390 41.69 12.16 31.74
N LEU A 391 41.29 13.23 31.04
CA LEU A 391 39.88 13.67 30.95
C LEU A 391 39.00 12.69 30.15
N ALA A 392 39.53 12.05 29.11
CA ALA A 392 38.83 11.02 28.35
C ALA A 392 38.63 9.75 29.20
N LYS A 393 39.64 9.35 29.98
CA LYS A 393 39.52 8.26 30.98
C LYS A 393 38.51 8.57 32.07
N LYS A 394 38.45 9.84 32.52
CA LYS A 394 37.47 10.33 33.50
C LYS A 394 36.03 10.39 32.96
N ARG A 395 35.86 10.42 31.63
CA ARG A 395 34.55 10.40 30.93
C ARG A 395 34.13 8.99 30.46
N GLN A 396 34.97 7.97 30.64
CA GLN A 396 34.67 6.56 30.35
C GLN A 396 34.32 5.72 31.60
N GLY A 397 34.24 6.34 32.78
CA GLY A 397 33.53 5.83 33.96
C GLY A 397 32.16 6.50 34.04
N GLY A 398 31.09 5.71 34.16
CA GLY A 398 29.71 6.15 34.03
C GLY A 398 29.35 7.42 34.79
N LEU A 399 28.43 8.21 34.22
CA LEU A 399 27.76 9.29 34.92
C LEU A 399 27.29 8.80 36.30
N ASP A 400 27.85 9.37 37.38
CA ASP A 400 27.19 9.43 38.69
C ASP A 400 25.96 10.34 38.53
N ILE A 401 24.88 9.76 38.03
CA ILE A 401 23.54 10.29 38.24
C ILE A 401 23.27 10.04 39.73
N PRO A 402 22.99 11.06 40.56
CA PRO A 402 22.61 10.83 41.94
C PRO A 402 21.45 9.85 41.98
N GLU A 403 21.58 8.77 42.77
CA GLU A 403 20.49 7.85 43.08
C GLU A 403 19.32 8.71 43.59
N TRP A 404 18.25 8.81 42.80
CA TRP A 404 17.04 9.46 43.24
C TRP A 404 16.40 8.54 44.28
N GLU A 405 16.57 8.86 45.56
CA GLU A 405 15.77 8.26 46.61
C GLU A 405 14.30 8.63 46.32
N PRO A 406 13.37 7.67 46.21
CA PRO A 406 11.95 7.98 46.15
C PRO A 406 11.58 8.73 47.43
N ASP A 407 10.99 9.93 47.30
CA ASP A 407 10.46 10.68 48.44
C ASP A 407 9.48 9.77 49.22
N GLU A 408 9.89 9.30 50.40
CA GLU A 408 9.06 8.52 51.34
C GLU A 408 7.83 9.36 51.75
N GLY A 409 6.75 9.27 50.97
CA GLY A 409 5.47 9.91 51.29
C GLY A 409 4.55 10.26 50.11
N MET A 410 4.96 10.18 48.84
CA MET A 410 4.07 10.51 47.72
C MET A 410 3.25 9.31 47.23
N LYS A 411 1.92 9.45 47.18
CA LYS A 411 1.02 8.45 46.59
C LYS A 411 1.08 8.55 45.06
N GLU A 412 1.36 7.44 44.38
CA GLU A 412 1.30 7.39 42.92
C GLU A 412 -0.14 7.16 42.45
N CYS A 413 -0.48 7.74 41.30
CA CYS A 413 -1.78 7.49 40.67
C CYS A 413 -1.85 6.07 40.11
N SER A 414 -2.84 5.28 40.54
CA SER A 414 -3.02 3.88 40.16
C SER A 414 -3.15 3.61 38.66
N ASN A 415 -3.44 4.63 37.85
CA ASN A 415 -3.68 4.49 36.41
C ASN A 415 -2.51 4.96 35.54
N CYS A 416 -1.70 5.93 35.99
CA CYS A 416 -0.63 6.50 35.16
C CYS A 416 0.76 6.54 35.83
N GLY A 417 0.88 6.09 37.09
CA GLY A 417 2.16 6.06 37.81
C GLY A 417 2.73 7.43 38.17
N TYR A 418 1.96 8.51 37.99
CA TYR A 418 2.40 9.86 38.33
C TYR A 418 2.37 10.08 39.84
N ALA A 419 3.47 10.57 40.42
CA ALA A 419 3.58 10.90 41.84
C ALA A 419 2.70 12.11 42.19
N LEU A 420 1.71 11.92 43.07
CA LEU A 420 0.78 12.96 43.49
C LEU A 420 1.25 13.60 44.80
N ARG A 421 1.26 14.93 44.83
CA ARG A 421 1.50 15.69 46.07
C ARG A 421 0.27 15.66 46.96
N GLU A 422 0.47 15.69 48.27
CA GLU A 422 -0.61 15.75 49.25
C GLU A 422 -1.53 16.97 49.01
N GLY A 423 -2.84 16.73 48.89
CA GLY A 423 -3.87 17.75 48.67
C GLY A 423 -4.52 17.76 47.28
N TRP A 424 -4.12 16.87 46.37
CA TRP A 424 -4.75 16.74 45.05
C TRP A 424 -5.90 15.72 45.07
N SER A 425 -7.11 16.16 44.72
CA SER A 425 -8.29 15.29 44.64
C SER A 425 -8.35 14.48 43.34
N GLU A 426 -7.67 14.93 42.28
CA GLU A 426 -7.66 14.30 40.95
C GLU A 426 -6.26 14.37 40.33
N CYS A 427 -5.89 13.36 39.56
CA CYS A 427 -4.59 13.31 38.89
C CYS A 427 -4.53 14.32 37.72
N PRO A 428 -3.52 15.21 37.65
CA PRO A 428 -3.39 16.19 36.57
C PRO A 428 -3.16 15.58 35.19
N VAL A 429 -2.66 14.34 35.14
CA VAL A 429 -2.21 13.70 33.89
C VAL A 429 -3.32 12.87 33.27
N CYS A 430 -4.16 12.22 34.08
CA CYS A 430 -5.20 11.31 33.60
C CYS A 430 -6.60 11.57 34.18
N GLY A 431 -6.78 12.62 34.99
CA GLY A 431 -8.08 12.99 35.57
C GLY A 431 -8.65 11.98 36.58
N THR A 432 -7.87 10.97 37.00
CA THR A 432 -8.36 9.93 37.91
C THR A 432 -8.44 10.45 39.35
N PRO A 433 -9.59 10.35 40.05
CA PRO A 433 -9.74 10.80 41.42
C PRO A 433 -8.89 9.97 42.39
N VAL A 434 -8.26 10.63 43.35
CA VAL A 434 -7.27 10.02 44.27
C VAL A 434 -7.91 9.91 45.66
N GLY A 435 -8.56 8.77 45.95
CA GLY A 435 -9.18 8.49 47.25
C GLY A 435 -9.78 7.09 47.36
N GLU A 436 -9.20 6.29 48.26
CA GLU A 436 -9.56 4.97 48.83
C GLU A 436 -10.73 4.16 48.28
N ALA A 437 -10.39 3.01 47.68
CA ALA A 437 -11.29 1.86 47.61
C ALA A 437 -11.26 1.11 48.96
N THR A 438 -12.40 1.00 49.65
CA THR A 438 -12.94 -0.25 50.23
C THR A 438 -14.17 0.05 51.10
N SER A 439 -15.32 -0.54 50.79
CA SER A 439 -15.96 -1.61 51.60
C SER A 439 -17.44 -1.74 51.30
N SER A 440 -17.82 -2.96 50.98
CA SER A 440 -19.16 -3.52 50.93
C SER A 440 -19.92 -3.45 52.27
N THR A 441 -21.26 -3.38 52.13
CA THR A 441 -22.29 -3.96 53.04
C THR A 441 -22.81 -3.08 54.20
N GLU A 442 -24.13 -2.81 54.12
CA GLU A 442 -25.13 -2.68 55.21
C GLU A 442 -24.96 -1.54 56.25
N GLU A 443 -25.97 -0.85 56.77
CA GLU A 443 -27.43 -0.75 56.60
C GLU A 443 -27.89 0.37 57.56
N GLN A 444 -29.21 0.67 57.57
CA GLN A 444 -30.00 1.33 58.63
C GLN A 444 -30.05 2.88 58.63
N GLU A 445 -31.21 3.55 58.70
CA GLU A 445 -32.58 3.26 59.20
C GLU A 445 -33.56 4.25 58.50
N GLN A 446 -34.72 3.89 57.92
CA GLN A 446 -36.00 3.32 58.41
C GLN A 446 -37.17 4.32 58.56
N GLU A 447 -38.38 3.73 58.37
CA GLU A 447 -39.78 4.16 58.64
C GLU A 447 -40.56 4.81 57.48
N LYS A 448 -41.69 4.25 56.98
CA LYS A 448 -42.71 3.35 57.57
C LYS A 448 -43.52 2.56 56.51
N GLU A 449 -43.62 1.23 56.75
CA GLU A 449 -44.75 0.26 56.64
C GLU A 449 -46.13 0.63 56.03
N PRO A 450 -47.05 -0.34 55.73
CA PRO A 450 -46.88 -1.74 55.26
C PRO A 450 -47.96 -2.25 54.22
N GLU A 451 -47.57 -3.22 53.37
CA GLU A 451 -48.16 -4.54 52.95
C GLU A 451 -49.70 -4.83 52.83
N PRO A 452 -50.17 -5.99 52.26
CA PRO A 452 -49.58 -6.97 51.31
C PRO A 452 -50.60 -7.64 50.32
N GLU A 453 -50.12 -8.71 49.63
CA GLU A 453 -50.84 -9.87 49.04
C GLU A 453 -51.41 -9.70 47.61
N THR A 454 -51.09 -10.53 46.60
CA THR A 454 -50.84 -11.98 46.62
C THR A 454 -50.04 -12.45 45.38
N ALA A 455 -49.39 -13.60 45.55
CA ALA A 455 -48.44 -14.27 44.67
C ALA A 455 -49.09 -15.04 43.48
N GLU A 456 -48.40 -15.01 42.33
CA GLU A 456 -47.94 -16.13 41.43
C GLU A 456 -48.80 -17.41 41.19
N PRO A 457 -48.54 -18.25 40.15
CA PRO A 457 -47.95 -18.06 38.80
C PRO A 457 -48.70 -18.90 37.69
N PRO A 458 -48.07 -19.58 36.67
CA PRO A 458 -48.43 -19.65 35.22
C PRO A 458 -49.11 -21.03 34.87
N PRO A 459 -49.04 -21.72 33.68
CA PRO A 459 -48.36 -21.54 32.36
C PRO A 459 -49.18 -21.94 31.09
N GLU A 460 -48.52 -21.96 29.91
CA GLU A 460 -48.72 -22.81 28.67
C GLU A 460 -50.12 -22.83 27.98
N GLU A 461 -50.36 -23.01 26.68
CA GLU A 461 -49.71 -23.66 25.53
C GLU A 461 -50.52 -23.35 24.23
N SER A 462 -49.86 -23.52 23.07
CA SER A 462 -50.30 -24.15 21.79
C SER A 462 -51.40 -23.60 20.82
N ASP A 463 -51.06 -23.75 19.52
CA ASP A 463 -51.86 -24.20 18.35
C ASP A 463 -53.05 -23.34 17.85
N ASP A 464 -53.45 -23.25 16.58
CA ASP A 464 -52.99 -23.61 15.22
C ASP A 464 -54.12 -23.10 14.27
N GLU A 465 -53.91 -23.16 12.95
CA GLU A 465 -54.89 -23.11 11.83
C GLU A 465 -55.54 -21.77 11.41
N PHE A 466 -56.03 -21.56 10.17
CA PHE A 466 -55.78 -21.95 8.77
C PHE A 466 -56.96 -21.32 7.96
N LEU A 467 -56.81 -21.16 6.62
CA LEU A 467 -57.83 -20.84 5.57
C LEU A 467 -58.17 -19.35 5.35
N THR A 468 -57.89 -18.70 4.20
CA THR A 468 -58.38 -18.86 2.78
C THR A 468 -59.90 -18.71 2.67
N GLU A 469 -60.55 -18.09 1.68
CA GLU A 469 -60.37 -17.84 0.23
C GLU A 469 -61.20 -16.57 -0.17
N GLU A 470 -60.95 -15.96 -1.33
CA GLU A 470 -61.88 -16.03 -2.49
C GLU A 470 -61.51 -15.08 -3.66
N ASP A 471 -61.71 -15.68 -4.84
CA ASP A 471 -61.43 -15.30 -6.23
C ASP A 471 -61.93 -13.94 -6.76
N GLN A 472 -61.23 -13.49 -7.81
CA GLN A 472 -61.76 -12.61 -8.86
C GLN A 472 -61.96 -13.41 -10.17
N PRO A 473 -63.00 -13.06 -10.94
CA PRO A 473 -62.90 -13.11 -12.40
C PRO A 473 -63.24 -11.74 -13.02
N SER A 474 -62.57 -11.39 -14.12
CA SER A 474 -63.03 -10.32 -15.02
C SER A 474 -62.87 -10.74 -16.47
N ASP A 475 -63.98 -10.65 -17.18
CA ASP A 475 -64.24 -11.00 -18.57
C ASP A 475 -63.43 -10.19 -19.61
N ASP A 476 -63.26 -10.87 -20.74
CA ASP A 476 -62.84 -10.39 -22.06
C ASP A 476 -63.79 -9.36 -22.68
N GLN A 477 -63.22 -8.52 -23.56
CA GLN A 477 -63.89 -7.88 -24.70
C GLN A 477 -63.14 -8.16 -26.00
#